data_AF-A0A7J9PXI4-F1
#
_entry.id   AF-A0A7J9PXI4-F1
#
_cell.length_a   1.000
_cell.length_b   1.000
_cell.length_c   1.000
_cell.angle_alpha   90.00
_cell.angle_beta   90.00
_cell.angle_gamma   90.00
#
_symmetry.space_group_name_H-M   'P 1'
#
loop_
_entity.id
_entity.type
_entity.pdbx_description
1 polymer ?
#
loop_
_entity_poly.entity_id
_entity_poly.type
_entity_poly.pdbx_seq_one_letter_code
_entity_poly.pdbx_strand_id
1 'polypeptide(L)' 'NGADIMAPGVVDADSSVKKNDLVWVRDEKYKKALAVGIALMDAEEMINAKKGKAVLSIHYIGDKIWRM' A
#
# COMPACT_ATOMS: atom_id res chain seq x y z
N ASN A 1 13.17 -6.50 -1.03
CA ASN A 1 13.26 -5.46 0.02
C ASN A 1 11.87 -4.97 0.34
N GLY A 2 11.09 -5.74 1.10
CA GLY A 2 9.72 -5.42 1.48
C GLY A 2 9.64 -4.11 2.25
N ALA A 3 9.63 -3.01 1.51
CA ALA A 3 9.49 -1.67 2.05
C ALA A 3 8.00 -1.42 2.30
N ASP A 4 7.72 -0.76 3.41
CA ASP A 4 6.41 -0.18 3.63
C ASP A 4 6.08 0.84 2.54
N ILE A 5 4.80 0.98 2.26
CA ILE A 5 4.34 1.94 1.26
C ILE A 5 4.25 3.30 1.93
N MET A 6 4.99 4.26 1.39
CA MET A 6 5.08 5.61 1.91
C MET A 6 4.00 6.48 1.25
N ALA A 7 3.35 7.35 2.03
CA ALA A 7 2.29 8.23 1.53
C ALA A 7 2.67 9.08 0.30
N PRO A 8 3.90 9.63 0.17
CA PRO A 8 4.28 10.38 -1.03
C PRO A 8 4.24 9.60 -2.34
N GLY A 9 4.25 8.26 -2.28
CA GLY A 9 4.16 7.40 -3.45
C GLY A 9 2.73 6.96 -3.78
N VAL A 10 1.74 7.32 -2.94
CA VAL A 10 0.34 6.98 -3.18
C VAL A 10 -0.30 8.09 -4.01
N VAL A 11 -0.69 7.74 -5.24
CA VAL A 11 -1.33 8.67 -6.18
C VAL A 11 -2.85 8.58 -6.17
N ASP A 12 -3.39 7.46 -5.68
CA ASP A 12 -4.82 7.16 -5.65
C ASP A 12 -5.11 6.08 -4.58
N ALA A 13 -6.29 6.13 -3.98
CA ALA A 13 -6.77 5.19 -2.99
C ALA A 13 -8.30 5.07 -3.07
N ASP A 14 -8.83 3.87 -2.82
CA ASP A 14 -10.28 3.66 -2.72
C ASP A 14 -10.82 4.43 -1.50
N SER A 15 -11.81 5.30 -1.72
CA SER A 15 -12.36 6.19 -0.69
C SER A 15 -13.01 5.46 0.49
N SER A 16 -13.30 4.17 0.35
CA SER A 16 -13.80 3.33 1.44
C SER A 16 -12.71 2.83 2.39
N VAL A 17 -11.43 2.91 2.01
CA VAL A 17 -10.31 2.43 2.82
C VAL A 17 -10.19 3.24 4.11
N LYS A 18 -10.22 2.52 5.22
CA LYS A 18 -9.96 3.07 6.55
C LYS A 18 -8.66 2.53 7.11
N LYS A 19 -8.13 3.28 8.06
CA LYS A 19 -7.01 2.83 8.88
C LYS A 19 -7.32 1.47 9.51
N ASN A 20 -6.33 0.59 9.47
CA ASN A 20 -6.35 -0.83 9.86
C ASN A 20 -7.07 -1.79 8.89
N ASP A 21 -7.58 -1.31 7.76
CA ASP A 21 -8.13 -2.22 6.74
C ASP A 21 -7.02 -3.00 6.04
N LEU A 22 -7.36 -4.22 5.62
CA LEU A 22 -6.52 -5.01 4.74
C LEU A 22 -6.64 -4.44 3.32
N VAL A 23 -5.51 -4.06 2.74
CA VAL A 23 -5.43 -3.42 1.43
C VAL A 23 -4.40 -4.10 0.54
N TRP A 24 -4.57 -3.96 -0.76
CA TRP A 24 -3.59 -4.35 -1.76
C TRP A 24 -3.10 -3.12 -2.51
N VAL A 25 -1.86 -3.18 -2.98
CA VAL A 25 -1.18 -2.06 -3.63
C VAL A 25 -0.89 -2.45 -5.06
N ARG A 26 -1.19 -1.56 -6.00
CA ARG A 26 -0.92 -1.76 -7.43
C ARG A 26 -0.11 -0.65 -8.03
N ASP A 27 0.61 -1.01 -9.09
CA ASP A 27 1.25 -0.04 -9.97
C ASP A 27 0.21 0.82 -10.70
N GLU A 28 0.47 2.12 -10.83
CA GLU A 28 -0.43 3.06 -11.49
C GLU A 28 -0.54 2.78 -13.00
N LYS A 29 0.57 2.46 -13.66
CA LYS A 29 0.69 2.39 -15.12
C LYS A 29 0.22 1.06 -15.69
N TYR A 30 0.63 -0.05 -15.07
CA TYR A 30 0.36 -1.40 -15.54
C TYR A 30 -0.71 -2.13 -14.71
N LYS A 31 -1.23 -1.50 -13.65
CA LYS A 31 -2.29 -2.04 -12.76
C LYS A 31 -1.97 -3.40 -12.14
N LYS A 32 -0.68 -3.76 -12.08
CA LYS A 32 -0.21 -5.01 -11.46
C LYS A 32 -0.22 -4.87 -9.95
N ALA A 33 -0.77 -5.86 -9.24
CA ALA A 33 -0.64 -5.95 -7.79
C ALA A 33 0.84 -6.15 -7.43
N LEU A 34 1.34 -5.40 -6.46
CA LEU A 34 2.75 -5.40 -6.03
C LEU A 34 2.91 -5.93 -4.61
N ALA A 35 1.94 -5.63 -3.75
CA ALA A 35 1.97 -5.96 -2.33
C ALA A 35 0.56 -6.01 -1.73
N VAL A 36 0.46 -6.62 -0.55
CA VAL A 36 -0.70 -6.65 0.34
C VAL A 36 -0.24 -6.20 1.72
N GLY A 37 -1.07 -5.43 2.42
CA GLY A 37 -0.70 -4.84 3.70
C GLY A 37 -1.89 -4.33 4.50
N ILE A 38 -1.57 -3.65 5.61
CA ILE A 38 -2.55 -2.98 6.47
C ILE A 38 -2.44 -1.47 6.28
N ALA A 39 -3.57 -0.82 6.03
CA ALA A 39 -3.68 0.62 5.96
C ALA A 39 -3.30 1.27 7.31
N LEU A 40 -2.37 2.22 7.29
CA LEU A 40 -1.96 3.00 8.47
C LEU A 40 -2.60 4.40 8.50
N MET A 41 -3.21 4.79 7.39
CA MET A 41 -3.93 6.03 7.11
C MET A 41 -5.27 5.67 6.44
N ASP A 42 -6.26 6.55 6.49
CA ASP A 42 -7.43 6.41 5.63
C ASP A 42 -7.15 6.90 4.19
N ALA A 43 -8.09 6.69 3.27
CA ALA A 43 -7.91 7.03 1.86
C ALA A 43 -7.55 8.51 1.63
N GLU A 44 -8.21 9.42 2.35
CA GLU A 44 -7.98 10.86 2.20
C GLU A 44 -6.61 11.26 2.74
N GLU A 45 -6.22 10.73 3.89
CA GLU A 45 -4.88 10.94 4.46
C GLU A 45 -3.80 10.36 3.56
N MET A 46 -3.99 9.16 2.99
CA MET A 46 -3.01 8.52 2.11
C MET A 46 -2.67 9.39 0.89
N ILE A 47 -3.67 10.05 0.30
CA ILE A 47 -3.50 10.89 -0.89
C ILE A 47 -2.89 12.26 -0.53
N ASN A 48 -3.28 12.84 0.61
CA ASN A 48 -2.86 14.20 0.97
C ASN A 48 -1.53 14.26 1.74
N ALA A 49 -1.14 13.18 2.42
CA ALA A 49 0.04 13.17 3.27
C ALA A 49 1.35 13.17 2.47
N LYS A 50 2.13 14.24 2.61
CA LYS A 50 3.47 14.37 1.99
C LYS A 50 4.60 13.65 2.73
N LYS A 51 4.28 12.92 3.81
CA LYS A 51 5.23 12.15 4.62
C LYS A 51 4.51 11.10 5.45
N GLY A 52 5.24 10.06 5.86
CA GLY A 52 4.71 8.98 6.68
C GLY A 52 4.44 7.70 5.90
N LYS A 53 4.17 6.62 6.64
CA LYS A 53 3.83 5.31 6.08
C LYS A 53 2.32 5.25 5.86
N ALA A 54 1.92 4.96 4.63
CA ALA A 54 0.51 4.79 4.24
C ALA A 54 0.04 3.34 4.47
N VAL A 55 0.86 2.34 4.13
CA VAL A 55 0.52 0.93 4.28
C VAL A 55 1.71 0.15 4.84
N LEU A 56 1.46 -0.64 5.88
CA LEU A 56 2.39 -1.61 6.42
C LEU A 56 2.39 -2.86 5.53
N SER A 57 3.52 -3.20 4.92
CA SER A 57 3.58 -4.32 3.97
C SER A 57 3.60 -5.66 4.71
N ILE A 58 2.65 -6.56 4.42
CA ILE A 58 2.60 -7.93 4.96
C ILE A 58 3.19 -8.93 3.97
N HIS A 59 2.87 -8.77 2.68
CA HIS A 59 3.28 -9.68 1.61
C HIS A 59 3.58 -8.86 0.35
N TYR A 60 4.62 -9.26 -0.38
CA TYR A 60 5.03 -8.55 -1.61
C TYR A 60 5.66 -9.50 -2.63
N ILE A 61 5.65 -9.09 -3.90
CA ILE A 61 6.25 -9.86 -4.98
C ILE A 61 7.73 -10.15 -4.68
N GLY A 62 8.10 -11.43 -4.72
CA GLY A 62 9.47 -11.87 -4.49
C GLY A 62 9.85 -12.02 -3.02
N ASP A 63 8.90 -11.96 -2.09
CA ASP A 63 9.12 -12.37 -0.71
C ASP A 63 9.25 -13.90 -0.58
N LYS A 64 9.37 -14.41 0.65
CA LYS A 64 9.53 -15.85 0.89
C LYS A 64 8.28 -16.64 0.53
N ILE A 65 7.09 -16.11 0.80
CA ILE A 65 5.80 -16.77 0.55
C ILE A 65 5.55 -16.88 -0.96
N TRP A 66 5.91 -15.84 -1.73
CA TRP A 66 5.76 -15.83 -3.19
C TRP A 66 6.65 -16.86 -3.89
N ARG A 67 7.79 -17.22 -3.30
CA ARG A 67 8.76 -18.17 -3.87
C ARG A 67 8.53 -19.62 -3.46
N MET A 68 7.53 -19.89 -2.63
CA MET A 68 7.14 -21.26 -2.25
C MET A 68 6.39 -21.97 -3.36
#